data_AF-A0A3B4G708-F1
#
_entry.id   AF-A0A3B4G708-F1
#
_cell.length_a   1.000
_cell.length_b   1.000
_cell.length_c   1.000
_cell.angle_alpha   90.00
_cell.angle_beta   90.00
_cell.angle_gamma   90.00
#
_symmetry.space_group_name_H-M   'P 1'
#
loop_
_entity.id
_entity.type
_entity.pdbx_description
1 polymer ?
#
loop_
_entity_poly.entity_id
_entity_poly.type
_entity_poly.pdbx_seq_one_letter_code
_entity_poly.pdbx_strand_id
1 'polypeptide(L)'
;MEKKRNENKHHVNVCALLISAPMTVKDVLQSLVDDNMVDCERVGTSNYYWAFPSKALHARNHKLEELQKQISEAKQRKASLEKAVEKAKVGRQDTKERSSLLKELQALREERTQLQAELEKYRECDPEVVEEMKKSNVIAKEAVSRWTDNVFAIKSWTKKKFAFDNSRIDKAFGIPEDFDYMD
;
A
#
# COMPACT_ATOMS: atom_id res chain seq x y z
N MET A 1 73.97 -37.40 -18.98
CA MET A 1 73.36 -36.07 -19.22
C MET A 1 72.97 -35.47 -17.88
N GLU A 2 73.67 -34.41 -17.48
CA GLU A 2 73.66 -33.80 -16.15
C GLU A 2 72.28 -33.49 -15.56
N LYS A 3 72.08 -33.96 -14.32
CA LYS A 3 71.20 -33.30 -13.34
C LYS A 3 71.85 -31.98 -12.94
N LYS A 4 71.36 -30.85 -13.46
CA LYS A 4 71.65 -29.53 -12.88
C LYS A 4 70.96 -29.43 -11.51
N ARG A 5 71.74 -29.62 -10.45
CA ARG A 5 71.39 -29.28 -9.07
C ARG A 5 71.24 -27.75 -9.00
N ASN A 6 70.00 -27.26 -9.06
CA ASN A 6 69.72 -25.84 -8.89
C ASN A 6 69.72 -25.54 -7.38
N GLU A 7 70.88 -25.14 -6.86
CA GLU A 7 71.05 -24.67 -5.50
C GLU A 7 70.37 -23.31 -5.36
N ASN A 8 69.06 -23.32 -5.07
CA ASN A 8 68.34 -22.12 -4.69
C ASN A 8 68.72 -21.77 -3.25
N LYS A 9 69.90 -21.14 -3.10
CA LYS A 9 70.37 -20.53 -1.86
C LYS A 9 69.27 -19.61 -1.35
N HIS A 10 68.56 -20.06 -0.31
CA HIS A 10 67.67 -19.22 0.45
C HIS A 10 68.55 -18.18 1.15
N HIS A 11 68.62 -16.99 0.56
CA HIS A 11 69.10 -15.81 1.26
C HIS A 11 68.12 -15.54 2.39
N VAL A 12 68.35 -16.18 3.54
CA VAL A 12 67.77 -15.77 4.81
C VAL A 12 68.40 -14.42 5.09
N ASN A 13 67.66 -13.36 4.75
CA ASN A 13 68.02 -12.01 5.16
C ASN A 13 67.74 -11.95 6.66
N VAL A 14 68.74 -12.34 7.46
CA VAL A 14 68.74 -12.12 8.91
C VAL A 14 68.91 -10.62 9.09
N CYS A 15 67.79 -9.91 9.09
CA CYS A 15 67.77 -8.52 9.52
C CYS A 15 68.07 -8.53 11.02
N ALA A 16 69.30 -8.13 11.37
CA ALA A 16 69.70 -7.88 12.74
C ALA A 16 68.90 -6.68 13.26
N LEU A 17 67.71 -6.95 13.79
CA LEU A 17 66.90 -5.96 14.51
C LEU A 17 67.26 -6.05 15.99
N LEU A 18 67.82 -4.94 16.45
CA LEU A 18 68.09 -4.60 17.84
C LEU A 18 66.91 -4.97 18.75
N ILE A 19 67.28 -5.48 19.93
CA ILE A 19 66.44 -5.90 21.05
C ILE A 19 65.18 -5.02 21.18
N SER A 20 64.03 -5.52 20.73
CA SER A 20 62.74 -4.89 20.99
C SER A 20 62.20 -5.42 22.32
N ALA A 21 61.88 -4.51 23.26
CA ALA A 21 61.28 -4.89 24.53
C ALA A 21 60.00 -5.70 24.28
N PRO A 22 59.67 -6.72 25.10
CA PRO A 22 58.53 -7.62 24.85
C PRO A 22 57.18 -6.90 24.68
N MET A 23 57.01 -5.72 25.30
CA MET A 23 55.84 -4.86 25.10
C MET A 23 55.74 -4.32 23.66
N THR A 24 56.88 -3.89 23.08
CA THR A 24 56.92 -3.32 21.73
C THR A 24 56.64 -4.35 20.63
N VAL A 25 57.02 -5.62 20.85
CA VAL A 25 56.72 -6.72 19.91
C VAL A 25 55.21 -6.92 19.79
N LYS A 26 54.49 -6.84 20.91
CA LYS A 26 53.03 -7.01 20.94
C LYS A 26 52.33 -5.88 20.17
N ASP A 27 52.76 -4.63 20.37
CA ASP A 27 52.17 -3.47 19.72
C ASP A 27 52.41 -3.50 18.19
N VAL A 28 53.62 -3.90 17.78
CA VAL A 28 53.96 -4.06 16.35
C VAL A 28 53.16 -5.21 15.71
N LEU A 29 53.03 -6.35 16.39
CA LEU A 29 52.22 -7.46 15.89
C LEU A 29 50.74 -7.07 15.77
N GLN A 30 50.20 -6.31 16.73
CA GLN A 30 48.83 -5.84 16.66
C GLN A 30 48.63 -4.89 15.47
N SER A 31 49.52 -3.93 15.26
CA SER A 31 49.48 -3.04 14.09
C SER A 31 49.49 -3.82 12.76
N LEU A 32 50.31 -4.88 12.66
CA LEU A 32 50.37 -5.71 11.45
C LEU A 32 49.12 -6.57 11.23
N VAL A 33 48.43 -6.95 12.32
CA VAL A 33 47.12 -7.61 12.24
C VAL A 33 46.05 -6.62 11.79
N ASP A 34 46.04 -5.41 12.35
CA ASP A 34 45.09 -4.36 11.99
C ASP A 34 45.23 -3.96 10.51
N ASP A 35 46.46 -3.97 9.98
CA ASP A 35 46.77 -3.76 8.56
C ASP A 35 46.50 -5.00 7.66
N ASN A 36 45.93 -6.09 8.21
CA ASN A 36 45.67 -7.37 7.55
C ASN A 36 46.90 -8.05 6.93
N MET A 37 48.11 -7.69 7.37
CA MET A 37 49.37 -8.28 6.90
C MET A 37 49.71 -9.59 7.62
N VAL A 38 49.27 -9.73 8.87
CA VAL A 38 49.45 -10.93 9.71
C VAL A 38 48.08 -11.38 10.19
N ASP A 39 47.80 -12.68 10.10
CA ASP A 39 46.62 -13.27 10.71
C ASP A 39 46.87 -13.54 12.19
N CYS A 40 45.83 -13.36 13.00
CA CYS A 40 45.81 -13.87 14.36
C CYS A 40 44.60 -14.75 14.60
N GLU A 41 44.80 -15.87 15.27
CA GLU A 41 43.70 -16.69 15.77
C GLU A 41 43.97 -17.10 17.21
N ARG A 42 42.93 -17.01 18.03
CA ARG A 42 42.97 -17.44 19.41
C ARG A 42 42.51 -18.88 19.51
N VAL A 43 43.40 -19.77 19.93
CA VAL A 43 43.08 -21.18 20.21
C VAL A 43 43.30 -21.43 21.69
N GLY A 44 42.19 -21.59 22.43
CA GLY A 44 42.20 -21.74 23.89
C GLY A 44 42.64 -20.45 24.61
N THR A 45 43.74 -20.54 25.37
CA THR A 45 44.32 -19.41 26.11
C THR A 45 45.41 -18.65 25.32
N SER A 46 45.81 -19.16 24.16
CA SER A 46 46.96 -18.68 23.39
C SER A 46 46.53 -18.04 22.06
N ASN A 47 47.26 -17.01 21.63
CA ASN A 47 47.09 -16.38 20.33
C ASN A 47 48.19 -16.87 19.38
N TYR A 48 47.82 -17.28 18.18
CA TYR A 48 48.70 -17.74 17.12
C TYR A 48 48.73 -16.70 16.01
N TYR A 49 49.94 -16.38 15.52
CA TYR A 49 50.15 -15.40 14.47
C TYR A 49 50.85 -16.06 13.28
N TRP A 50 50.38 -15.81 12.05
CA TRP A 50 51.02 -16.32 10.84
C TRP A 50 50.79 -15.38 9.66
N ALA A 51 51.62 -15.50 8.62
CA ALA A 51 51.44 -14.78 7.37
C ALA A 51 51.88 -15.65 6.20
N PHE A 52 51.06 -15.70 5.14
CA PHE A 52 51.40 -16.36 3.89
C PHE A 52 51.62 -15.31 2.79
N PRO A 53 52.77 -15.32 2.08
CA PRO A 53 53.04 -14.36 1.00
C PRO A 53 51.96 -14.36 -0.10
N SER A 54 51.30 -15.49 -0.29
CA SER A 54 50.27 -15.67 -1.32
C SER A 54 48.88 -15.16 -0.91
N LYS A 55 48.61 -14.90 0.37
CA LYS A 55 47.26 -14.57 0.87
C LYS A 55 46.68 -13.32 0.22
N ALA A 56 47.46 -12.24 0.15
CA ALA A 56 47.02 -10.98 -0.45
C ALA A 56 46.66 -11.13 -1.94
N LEU A 57 47.41 -11.97 -2.66
CA LEU A 57 47.14 -12.30 -4.05
C LEU A 57 45.83 -13.09 -4.20
N HIS A 58 45.63 -14.13 -3.38
CA HIS A 58 44.40 -14.92 -3.41
C HIS A 58 43.16 -14.09 -3.05
N ALA A 59 43.25 -13.24 -2.03
CA ALA A 59 42.15 -12.34 -1.65
C ALA A 59 41.78 -11.38 -2.79
N ARG A 60 42.77 -10.81 -3.48
CA ARG A 60 42.54 -9.94 -4.65
C ARG A 60 41.94 -10.71 -5.83
N ASN A 61 42.42 -11.91 -6.12
CA ASN A 61 41.87 -12.75 -7.20
C ASN A 61 40.43 -13.14 -6.93
N HIS A 62 40.11 -13.60 -5.72
CA HIS A 62 38.73 -13.90 -5.32
C HIS A 62 37.83 -12.66 -5.44
N LYS A 63 38.34 -11.48 -5.03
CA LYS A 63 37.59 -10.23 -5.17
C LYS A 63 37.37 -9.86 -6.64
N LEU A 64 38.36 -10.09 -7.51
CA LEU A 64 38.23 -9.89 -8.94
C LEU A 64 37.18 -10.81 -9.55
N GLU A 65 37.20 -12.10 -9.22
CA GLU A 65 36.23 -13.09 -9.70
C GLU A 65 34.80 -12.73 -9.26
N GLU A 66 34.62 -12.35 -7.99
CA GLU A 66 33.32 -11.91 -7.48
C GLU A 66 32.81 -10.65 -8.20
N LEU A 67 33.68 -9.65 -8.40
CA LEU A 67 33.32 -8.43 -9.14
C LEU A 67 33.00 -8.74 -10.61
N GLN A 68 33.74 -9.64 -11.25
CA GLN A 68 33.48 -10.07 -12.62
C GLN A 68 32.13 -10.77 -12.75
N LYS A 69 31.78 -11.61 -11.77
CA LYS A 69 30.46 -12.26 -11.67
C LYS A 69 29.34 -11.23 -11.49
N GLN A 70 29.52 -10.26 -10.59
CA GLN A 70 28.53 -9.19 -10.40
C GLN A 70 28.32 -8.36 -11.67
N ILE A 71 29.40 -8.06 -12.41
CA ILE A 71 29.31 -7.35 -13.69
C ILE A 71 28.55 -8.17 -14.73
N SER A 72 28.80 -9.48 -14.83
CA SER A 72 28.11 -10.33 -15.81
C SER A 72 26.62 -10.44 -15.49
N GLU A 73 26.25 -10.64 -14.22
CA GLU A 73 24.87 -10.65 -13.76
C GLU A 73 24.17 -9.31 -14.00
N ALA A 74 24.81 -8.19 -13.66
CA ALA A 74 24.26 -6.86 -13.89
C ALA A 74 24.04 -6.57 -15.39
N LYS A 75 24.97 -6.99 -16.26
CA LYS A 75 24.82 -6.89 -17.71
C LYS A 75 23.64 -7.72 -18.22
N GLN A 76 23.48 -8.95 -17.72
CA GLN A 76 22.34 -9.80 -18.09
C GLN A 76 21.01 -9.19 -17.64
N ARG A 77 20.94 -8.67 -16.41
CA ARG A 77 19.75 -7.97 -15.90
C ARG A 77 19.43 -6.72 -16.71
N LYS A 78 20.44 -5.92 -17.06
CA LYS A 78 20.26 -4.75 -17.93
C LYS A 78 19.65 -5.16 -19.28
N ALA A 79 20.22 -6.17 -19.94
CA ALA A 79 19.72 -6.63 -21.23
C ALA A 79 18.29 -7.21 -21.16
N SER A 80 17.93 -7.90 -20.08
CA SER A 80 16.56 -8.40 -19.91
C SER A 80 15.56 -7.27 -19.64
N LEU A 81 15.93 -6.28 -18.83
CA LEU A 81 15.11 -5.10 -18.56
C LEU A 81 14.93 -4.24 -19.82
N GLU A 82 15.98 -4.00 -20.59
CA GLU A 82 15.89 -3.27 -21.87
C GLU A 82 14.91 -3.95 -22.84
N LYS A 83 14.97 -5.28 -22.95
CA LYS A 83 14.00 -6.06 -23.74
C LYS A 83 12.58 -5.93 -23.20
N ALA A 84 12.39 -5.94 -21.88
CA ALA A 84 11.08 -5.78 -21.27
C ALA A 84 10.50 -4.38 -21.50
N VAL A 85 11.33 -3.34 -21.38
CA VAL A 85 10.96 -1.96 -21.68
C VAL A 85 10.57 -1.82 -23.15
N GLU A 86 11.33 -2.40 -24.07
CA GLU A 86 11.02 -2.30 -25.49
C GLU A 86 9.70 -3.02 -25.82
N LYS A 87 9.47 -4.20 -25.26
CA LYS A 87 8.17 -4.89 -25.38
C LYS A 87 7.01 -4.07 -24.81
N ALA A 88 7.20 -3.38 -23.68
CA ALA A 88 6.18 -2.56 -23.06
C ALA A 88 5.90 -1.24 -23.81
N LYS A 89 6.89 -0.74 -24.56
CA LYS A 89 6.73 0.42 -25.44
C LYS A 89 5.89 0.10 -26.68
N VAL A 90 5.92 -1.14 -27.18
CA VAL A 90 5.04 -1.57 -28.27
C VAL A 90 3.57 -1.41 -27.83
N GLY A 91 2.81 -0.57 -28.54
CA GLY A 91 1.43 -0.20 -28.16
C GLY A 91 1.32 0.95 -27.15
N ARG A 92 2.44 1.43 -26.59
CA ARG A 92 2.53 2.63 -25.75
C ARG A 92 3.49 3.68 -26.29
N GLN A 93 3.59 3.74 -27.61
CA GLN A 93 4.40 4.74 -28.28
C GLN A 93 3.83 6.13 -28.00
N ASP A 94 4.71 7.08 -27.74
CA ASP A 94 4.35 8.47 -27.50
C ASP A 94 4.05 9.15 -28.85
N THR A 95 2.87 8.87 -29.39
CA THR A 95 2.37 9.46 -30.62
C THR A 95 1.47 10.65 -30.29
N LYS A 96 1.40 11.63 -31.21
CA LYS A 96 0.47 12.77 -31.08
C LYS A 96 -0.97 12.29 -30.89
N GLU A 97 -1.37 11.24 -31.62
CA GLU A 97 -2.69 10.61 -31.51
C GLU A 97 -2.97 10.03 -30.12
N ARG A 98 -1.99 9.33 -29.50
CA ARG A 98 -2.13 8.83 -28.14
C ARG A 98 -2.31 9.99 -27.15
N SER A 99 -1.53 11.05 -27.31
CA SER A 99 -1.62 12.23 -26.43
C SER A 99 -2.97 12.95 -26.55
N SER A 100 -3.54 13.03 -27.76
CA SER A 100 -4.87 13.62 -27.96
C SER A 100 -5.97 12.71 -27.39
N LEU A 101 -5.90 11.39 -27.64
CA LEU A 101 -6.84 10.42 -27.08
C LEU A 101 -6.83 10.40 -25.55
N LEU A 102 -5.66 10.54 -24.92
CA LEU A 102 -5.57 10.61 -23.45
C LEU A 102 -6.21 11.89 -22.90
N LYS A 103 -6.07 13.02 -23.59
CA LYS A 103 -6.75 14.28 -23.23
C LYS A 103 -8.26 14.17 -23.41
N GLU A 104 -8.70 13.61 -24.52
CA GLU A 104 -10.13 13.37 -24.79
C GLU A 104 -10.75 12.42 -23.75
N LEU A 105 -10.06 11.32 -23.45
CA LEU A 105 -10.49 10.37 -22.41
C LEU A 105 -10.59 11.03 -21.04
N GLN A 106 -9.67 11.94 -20.71
CA GLN A 106 -9.74 12.71 -19.47
C GLN A 106 -10.97 13.64 -19.47
N ALA A 107 -11.19 14.40 -20.55
CA ALA A 107 -12.34 15.29 -20.69
C ALA A 107 -13.67 14.52 -20.58
N LEU A 108 -13.81 13.38 -21.28
CA LEU A 108 -15.00 12.53 -21.22
C LEU A 108 -15.24 11.94 -19.82
N ARG A 109 -14.17 11.62 -19.07
CA ARG A 109 -14.31 11.17 -17.67
C ARG A 109 -14.83 12.28 -16.77
N GLU A 110 -14.30 13.49 -16.93
CA GLU A 110 -14.75 14.66 -16.19
C GLU A 110 -16.22 14.97 -16.51
N GLU A 111 -16.60 14.99 -17.79
CA GLU A 111 -17.99 15.16 -18.23
C GLU A 111 -18.92 14.09 -17.65
N ARG A 112 -18.51 12.81 -17.73
CA ARG A 112 -19.28 11.70 -17.14
C ARG A 112 -19.47 11.88 -15.63
N THR A 113 -18.46 12.35 -14.91
CA THR A 113 -18.60 12.62 -13.48
C THR A 113 -19.55 13.78 -13.19
N GLN A 114 -19.52 14.83 -14.01
CA GLN A 114 -20.44 15.96 -13.87
C GLN A 114 -21.89 15.56 -14.15
N LEU A 115 -22.13 14.85 -15.26
CA LEU A 115 -23.46 14.34 -15.62
C LEU A 115 -24.00 13.37 -14.57
N GLN A 116 -23.16 12.49 -14.02
CA GLN A 116 -23.56 11.59 -12.93
C GLN A 116 -23.97 12.38 -11.67
N ALA A 117 -23.21 13.42 -11.32
CA ALA A 117 -23.54 14.27 -10.17
C ALA A 117 -24.81 15.10 -10.41
N GLU A 118 -25.08 15.49 -11.66
CA GLU A 118 -26.32 16.15 -12.05
C GLU A 118 -27.52 15.19 -11.97
N LEU A 119 -27.39 13.96 -12.48
CA LEU A 119 -28.44 12.94 -12.36
C LEU A 119 -28.78 12.62 -10.91
N GLU A 120 -27.79 12.57 -10.01
CA GLU A 120 -28.05 12.31 -8.58
C GLU A 120 -28.94 13.39 -7.95
N LYS A 121 -28.87 14.64 -8.41
CA LYS A 121 -29.77 15.71 -7.94
C LYS A 121 -31.23 15.45 -8.30
N TYR A 122 -31.47 14.75 -9.41
CA TYR A 122 -32.81 14.44 -9.91
C TYR A 122 -33.28 13.05 -9.49
N ARG A 123 -32.50 12.32 -8.67
CA ARG A 123 -32.84 10.96 -8.23
C ARG A 123 -34.16 10.88 -7.46
N GLU A 124 -34.48 11.93 -6.70
CA GLU A 124 -35.75 12.03 -5.96
C GLU A 124 -36.92 12.50 -6.84
N CYS A 125 -36.64 13.01 -8.04
CA CYS A 125 -37.62 13.46 -9.02
C CYS A 125 -37.91 12.39 -10.09
N ASP A 126 -37.62 11.13 -9.81
CA ASP A 126 -37.97 10.03 -10.70
C ASP A 126 -39.50 9.96 -10.85
N PRO A 127 -40.07 10.09 -12.06
CA PRO A 127 -41.51 10.05 -12.29
C PRO A 127 -42.16 8.82 -11.66
N GLU A 128 -41.47 7.68 -11.63
CA GLU A 128 -42.00 6.45 -11.05
C GLU A 128 -42.14 6.55 -9.52
N VAL A 129 -41.13 7.11 -8.85
CA VAL A 129 -41.14 7.36 -7.39
C VAL A 129 -42.20 8.40 -7.03
N VAL A 130 -42.34 9.45 -7.84
CA VAL A 130 -43.37 10.49 -7.65
C VAL A 130 -44.77 9.92 -7.82
N GLU A 131 -45.00 9.09 -8.83
CA GLU A 131 -46.30 8.43 -9.04
C GLU A 131 -46.63 7.42 -7.93
N GLU A 132 -45.64 6.69 -7.42
CA GLU A 132 -45.83 5.81 -6.26
C GLU A 132 -46.19 6.62 -4.99
N MET A 133 -45.52 7.75 -4.77
CA MET A 133 -45.84 8.65 -3.65
C MET A 133 -47.25 9.25 -3.78
N LYS A 134 -47.71 9.57 -5.00
CA LYS A 134 -49.10 10.02 -5.22
C LYS A 134 -50.10 8.91 -4.89
N LYS A 135 -49.86 7.68 -5.33
CA LYS A 135 -50.75 6.53 -5.05
C LYS A 135 -50.84 6.26 -3.54
N SER A 136 -49.72 6.29 -2.83
CA SER A 136 -49.72 6.10 -1.38
C SER A 136 -50.46 7.24 -0.65
N ASN A 137 -50.30 8.48 -1.10
CA ASN A 137 -51.06 9.62 -0.57
C ASN A 137 -52.58 9.47 -0.76
N VAL A 138 -53.04 8.94 -1.90
CA VAL A 138 -54.48 8.67 -2.11
C VAL A 138 -54.99 7.65 -1.09
N ILE A 139 -54.28 6.54 -0.90
CA ILE A 139 -54.65 5.51 0.08
C ILE A 139 -54.64 6.08 1.51
N ALA A 140 -53.65 6.91 1.84
CA ALA A 140 -53.58 7.57 3.14
C ALA A 140 -54.74 8.53 3.37
N LYS A 141 -55.13 9.32 2.37
CA LYS A 141 -56.32 10.20 2.43
C LYS A 141 -57.60 9.42 2.64
N GLU A 142 -57.81 8.34 1.87
CA GLU A 142 -58.96 7.46 2.05
C GLU A 142 -59.00 6.81 3.44
N ALA A 143 -57.84 6.39 3.96
CA ALA A 143 -57.72 5.83 5.29
C ALA A 143 -58.07 6.86 6.38
N VAL A 144 -57.61 8.11 6.24
CA VAL A 144 -57.97 9.20 7.16
C VAL A 144 -59.48 9.41 7.16
N SER A 145 -60.11 9.57 5.99
CA SER A 145 -61.57 9.75 5.90
C SER A 145 -62.34 8.60 6.54
N ARG A 146 -61.87 7.35 6.34
CA ARG A 146 -62.47 6.17 6.96
C ARG A 146 -62.36 6.17 8.49
N TRP A 147 -61.22 6.61 9.03
CA TRP A 147 -61.06 6.75 10.48
C TRP A 147 -61.87 7.92 11.04
N THR A 148 -61.98 9.02 10.31
CA THR A 148 -62.86 10.15 10.63
C THR A 148 -64.32 9.71 10.73
N ASP A 149 -64.81 8.92 9.76
CA ASP A 149 -66.15 8.31 9.81
C ASP A 149 -66.34 7.45 11.07
N ASN A 150 -65.36 6.59 11.38
CA ASN A 150 -65.41 5.72 12.56
C ASN A 150 -65.48 6.54 13.85
N VAL A 151 -64.69 7.62 13.96
CA VAL A 151 -64.70 8.53 15.11
C VAL A 151 -66.08 9.18 15.26
N PHE A 152 -66.65 9.71 14.18
CA PHE A 152 -68.00 10.30 14.23
C PHE A 152 -69.08 9.28 14.55
N ALA A 153 -68.99 8.06 14.03
CA ALA A 153 -69.92 6.97 14.34
C ALA A 153 -69.89 6.59 15.82
N ILE A 154 -68.70 6.44 16.42
CA ILE A 154 -68.53 6.13 17.85
C ILE A 154 -69.04 7.28 18.70
N LYS A 155 -68.76 8.54 18.32
CA LYS A 155 -69.25 9.73 19.02
C LYS A 155 -70.78 9.78 19.04
N SER A 156 -71.42 9.56 17.89
CA SER A 156 -72.88 9.50 17.75
C SER A 156 -73.50 8.35 18.56
N TRP A 157 -72.91 7.16 18.52
CA TRP A 157 -73.39 6.01 19.29
C TRP A 157 -73.27 6.22 20.80
N THR A 158 -72.13 6.75 21.26
CA THR A 158 -71.87 7.04 22.67
C THR A 158 -72.86 8.06 23.23
N LYS A 159 -73.12 9.13 22.47
CA LYS A 159 -74.14 10.13 22.79
C LYS A 159 -75.53 9.49 22.93
N LYS A 160 -75.91 8.62 21.99
CA LYS A 160 -77.24 7.97 21.98
C LYS A 160 -77.42 6.94 23.10
N LYS A 161 -76.37 6.18 23.45
CA LYS A 161 -76.46 5.08 24.41
C LYS A 161 -76.26 5.49 25.87
N PHE A 162 -75.38 6.46 26.12
CA PHE A 162 -74.99 6.87 27.48
C PHE A 162 -75.42 8.32 27.82
N ALA A 163 -76.09 9.02 26.90
CA ALA A 163 -76.53 10.42 27.07
C ALA A 163 -75.38 11.39 27.45
N PHE A 164 -74.16 11.11 27.03
CA PHE A 164 -73.03 12.02 27.21
C PHE A 164 -73.11 13.20 26.23
N ASP A 165 -72.68 14.37 26.70
CA ASP A 165 -72.54 15.55 25.84
C ASP A 165 -71.29 15.46 24.97
N ASN A 166 -71.37 15.98 23.73
CA ASN A 166 -70.28 15.92 22.76
C ASN A 166 -69.01 16.60 23.29
N SER A 167 -69.15 17.74 23.97
CA SER A 167 -68.00 18.48 24.54
C SER A 167 -67.21 17.65 25.56
N ARG A 168 -67.90 16.79 26.33
CA ARG A 168 -67.27 15.91 27.32
C ARG A 168 -66.55 14.74 26.67
N ILE A 169 -67.10 14.21 25.57
CA ILE A 169 -66.47 13.13 24.79
C ILE A 169 -65.21 13.68 24.10
N ASP A 170 -65.32 14.83 23.44
CA ASP A 170 -64.22 15.45 22.70
C ASP A 170 -63.05 15.78 23.63
N LYS A 171 -63.35 16.38 24.79
CA LYS A 171 -62.33 16.66 25.82
C LYS A 171 -61.71 15.41 26.43
N ALA A 172 -62.46 14.31 26.57
CA ALA A 172 -61.96 13.07 27.16
C ALA A 172 -61.05 12.28 26.20
N PHE A 173 -61.34 12.32 24.90
CA PHE A 173 -60.55 11.64 23.87
C PHE A 173 -59.54 12.56 23.16
N GLY A 174 -59.50 13.85 23.50
CA GLY A 174 -58.60 14.82 22.90
C GLY A 174 -58.92 15.13 21.44
N ILE A 175 -60.20 15.10 21.06
CA ILE A 175 -60.66 15.41 19.70
C ILE A 175 -60.71 16.94 19.55
N PRO A 176 -59.96 17.54 18.60
CA PRO A 176 -60.00 18.97 18.33
C PRO A 176 -61.39 19.45 17.85
N GLU A 177 -61.73 20.72 18.10
CA GLU A 177 -63.01 21.30 17.66
C GLU A 177 -63.09 21.49 16.13
N ASP A 178 -61.94 21.60 15.47
CA ASP A 178 -61.75 21.70 14.02
C ASP A 178 -61.51 20.33 13.36
N PHE A 179 -61.75 19.22 14.07
CA PHE A 179 -61.60 17.88 13.52
C PHE A 179 -62.66 17.60 12.45
N ASP A 180 -62.23 17.56 11.19
CA ASP A 180 -63.07 17.27 10.03
C ASP A 180 -62.29 16.46 8.97
N TYR A 181 -62.94 16.15 7.85
CA TYR A 181 -62.29 15.54 6.69
C TYR A 181 -61.16 16.43 6.16
N MET A 182 -60.10 15.77 5.67
CA MET A 182 -58.98 16.44 5.01
C MET A 182 -59.27 16.54 3.51
N ASP A 183 -59.18 17.75 2.94
CA ASP A 183 -59.28 18.00 1.49
C ASP A 183 -58.06 17.44 0.71
#